data_AF-A0A6J0SG45-F1
#
_entry.id   AF-A0A6J0SG45-F1
#
_cell.length_a   1.000
_cell.length_b   1.000
_cell.length_c   1.000
_cell.angle_alpha   90.00
_cell.angle_beta   90.00
_cell.angle_gamma   90.00
#
_symmetry.space_group_name_H-M   'P 1'
#
loop_
_entity.id
_entity.type
_entity.pdbx_description
1 polymer ?
#
loop_
_entity_poly.entity_id
_entity_poly.type
_entity_poly.pdbx_seq_one_letter_code
_entity_poly.pdbx_strand_id
1 'polypeptide(L)'
;MDVRGRLLRTLEDLNEAEIATFVFYLNGTIPRGQLERAPPVKLAELLLRYCPERALEVTADILEKIPRKDLLRALRGEKEGAGSLRERTGGVTLRMGETPAAPGPSLGAPSRQASDQELMKVAKEMGKSWKQIGIQYLGVKKSHLEQIEEENPGNVPMRAFYTLVDWRNREKEKATASQLYHILNQEGVQLDREAYDFLLNSI
;
A
#
# COMPACT_ATOMS: atom_id res chain seq x y z
N MET A 1 -28.89 -0.03 -4.54
CA MET A 1 -28.19 0.51 -3.35
C MET A 1 -26.96 1.25 -3.81
N ASP A 2 -26.91 2.55 -3.60
CA ASP A 2 -25.79 3.40 -3.96
C ASP A 2 -24.53 3.07 -3.14
N VAL A 3 -23.35 3.18 -3.76
CA VAL A 3 -22.04 2.93 -3.13
C VAL A 3 -21.88 3.76 -1.85
N ARG A 4 -22.32 5.02 -1.89
CA ARG A 4 -22.35 5.93 -0.73
C ARG A 4 -23.17 5.38 0.44
N GLY A 5 -24.34 4.82 0.16
CA GLY A 5 -25.24 4.30 1.19
C GLY A 5 -24.79 2.98 1.81
N ARG A 6 -23.86 2.26 1.16
CA ARG A 6 -23.19 1.09 1.77
C ARG A 6 -22.06 1.54 2.67
N LEU A 7 -21.16 2.40 2.18
CA LEU A 7 -20.05 2.96 2.95
C LEU A 7 -20.54 3.63 4.24
N LEU A 8 -21.58 4.47 4.13
CA LEU A 8 -22.08 5.24 5.27
C LEU A 8 -22.62 4.33 6.38
N ARG A 9 -23.40 3.30 6.05
CA ARG A 9 -23.87 2.30 7.02
C ARG A 9 -22.71 1.57 7.69
N THR A 10 -21.77 1.07 6.88
CA THR A 10 -20.61 0.33 7.40
C THR A 10 -19.74 1.19 8.32
N LEU A 11 -19.57 2.48 8.01
CA LEU A 11 -18.79 3.41 8.84
C LEU A 11 -19.55 3.91 10.08
N GLU A 12 -20.88 3.98 10.04
CA GLU A 12 -21.71 4.31 11.22
C GLU A 12 -21.73 3.18 12.25
N ASP A 13 -21.61 1.92 11.81
CA ASP A 13 -21.51 0.77 12.70
C ASP A 13 -20.14 0.62 13.38
N LEU A 14 -19.15 1.47 13.03
CA LEU A 14 -17.82 1.48 13.67
C LEU A 14 -17.82 2.31 14.95
N ASN A 15 -17.17 1.78 15.98
CA ASN A 15 -16.95 2.50 17.24
C ASN A 15 -15.79 3.50 17.11
N GLU A 16 -15.69 4.45 18.04
CA GLU A 16 -14.68 5.52 18.02
C GLU A 16 -13.23 5.01 17.87
N ALA A 17 -12.88 3.91 18.57
CA ALA A 17 -11.56 3.28 18.46
C ALA A 17 -11.31 2.63 17.08
N GLU A 18 -12.35 2.08 16.48
CA GLU A 18 -12.29 1.45 15.15
C GLU A 18 -12.22 2.52 14.06
N ILE A 19 -12.95 3.64 14.22
CA ILE A 19 -12.85 4.83 13.37
C ILE A 19 -11.44 5.41 13.44
N ALA A 20 -10.84 5.51 14.62
CA ALA A 20 -9.46 6.00 14.76
C ALA A 20 -8.47 5.09 14.00
N THR A 21 -8.66 3.77 14.08
CA THR A 21 -7.86 2.79 13.34
C THR A 21 -8.12 2.88 11.83
N PHE A 22 -9.39 3.08 11.44
CA PHE A 22 -9.79 3.25 10.04
C PHE A 22 -9.15 4.51 9.43
N VAL A 23 -9.20 5.63 10.16
CA VAL A 23 -8.54 6.89 9.82
C VAL A 23 -7.03 6.74 9.75
N PHE A 24 -6.43 5.99 10.68
CA PHE A 24 -5.00 5.70 10.67
C PHE A 24 -4.56 4.98 9.39
N TYR A 25 -5.30 3.97 8.94
CA TYR A 25 -5.00 3.28 7.69
C TYR A 25 -5.39 4.09 6.44
N LEU A 26 -6.36 5.00 6.54
CA LEU A 26 -6.68 5.96 5.48
C LEU A 26 -5.61 7.02 5.27
N ASN A 27 -4.71 7.25 6.22
CA ASN A 27 -3.64 8.25 6.13
C ASN A 27 -2.75 8.07 4.89
N GLY A 28 -2.68 6.87 4.31
CA GLY A 28 -1.96 6.61 3.05
C GLY A 28 -2.73 6.97 1.77
N THR A 29 -4.04 7.25 1.85
CA THR A 29 -4.91 7.53 0.70
C THR A 29 -5.56 8.92 0.75
N ILE A 30 -5.90 9.41 1.95
CA ILE A 30 -6.58 10.70 2.17
C ILE A 30 -5.81 11.47 3.25
N PRO A 31 -5.60 12.80 3.09
CA PRO A 31 -4.81 13.58 4.06
C PRO A 31 -5.41 13.59 5.46
N ARG A 32 -4.58 13.29 6.48
CA ARG A 32 -4.98 13.21 7.90
C ARG A 32 -5.68 14.45 8.42
N GLY A 33 -5.26 15.64 7.98
CA GLY A 33 -5.84 16.91 8.41
C GLY A 33 -7.34 17.04 8.08
N GLN A 34 -7.84 16.29 7.10
CA GLN A 34 -9.27 16.23 6.78
C GLN A 34 -9.99 15.06 7.46
N LEU A 35 -9.26 14.09 8.00
CA LEU A 35 -9.79 12.86 8.60
C LEU A 35 -9.89 12.94 10.13
N GLU A 36 -8.98 13.66 10.79
CA GLU A 36 -8.75 13.58 12.25
C GLU A 36 -9.93 14.07 13.13
N ARG A 37 -10.98 14.65 12.52
CA ARG A 37 -12.25 15.01 13.17
C ARG A 37 -13.48 14.76 12.31
N ALA A 38 -13.35 13.97 11.25
CA ALA A 38 -14.43 13.77 10.30
C ALA A 38 -15.46 12.77 10.85
N PRO A 39 -16.77 13.11 10.89
CA PRO A 39 -17.80 12.12 11.20
C PRO A 39 -17.86 11.04 10.10
N PRO A 40 -18.44 9.85 10.39
CA PRO A 40 -18.52 8.71 9.45
C PRO A 40 -19.09 9.10 8.08
N VAL A 41 -20.11 9.96 8.09
CA VAL A 41 -20.73 10.53 6.88
C VAL A 41 -19.71 11.29 6.03
N LYS A 42 -18.83 12.06 6.68
CA LYS A 42 -17.79 12.84 6.00
C LYS A 42 -16.65 11.96 5.51
N LEU A 43 -16.31 10.90 6.24
CA LEU A 43 -15.34 9.88 5.78
C LEU A 43 -15.83 9.19 4.50
N ALA A 44 -17.10 8.80 4.44
CA ALA A 44 -17.70 8.22 3.23
C ALA A 44 -17.65 9.18 2.03
N GLU A 45 -17.91 10.47 2.26
CA GLU A 45 -17.81 11.49 1.21
C GLU A 45 -16.37 11.71 0.74
N LEU A 46 -15.40 11.74 1.66
CA LEU A 46 -13.98 11.89 1.33
C LEU A 46 -13.47 10.69 0.52
N LEU A 47 -13.85 9.47 0.89
CA LEU A 47 -13.56 8.26 0.12
C LEU A 47 -14.10 8.35 -1.31
N LEU A 48 -15.35 8.76 -1.47
CA LEU A 48 -15.94 8.92 -2.80
C LEU A 48 -15.31 10.08 -3.60
N ARG A 49 -14.81 11.12 -2.92
CA ARG A 49 -14.19 12.28 -3.56
C ARG A 49 -12.78 11.98 -4.06
N TYR A 50 -12.00 11.22 -3.28
CA TYR A 50 -10.60 10.92 -3.60
C TYR A 50 -10.43 9.61 -4.38
N CYS A 51 -11.33 8.65 -4.21
CA CYS A 51 -11.25 7.35 -4.87
C CYS A 51 -12.64 6.75 -5.16
N PRO A 52 -13.46 7.35 -6.04
CA PRO A 52 -14.85 6.90 -6.30
C PRO A 52 -14.97 5.43 -6.74
N GLU A 53 -14.07 4.96 -7.59
CA GLU A 53 -14.08 3.58 -8.10
C GLU A 53 -13.48 2.57 -7.12
N ARG A 54 -12.55 3.02 -6.27
CA ARG A 54 -11.81 2.17 -5.32
C ARG A 54 -12.29 2.33 -3.88
N ALA A 55 -13.29 3.16 -3.61
CA ALA A 55 -13.76 3.46 -2.27
C ALA A 55 -14.18 2.20 -1.50
N LEU A 56 -14.82 1.24 -2.18
CA LEU A 56 -15.23 -0.04 -1.59
C LEU A 56 -14.03 -0.97 -1.33
N GLU A 57 -13.07 -1.02 -2.26
CA GLU A 57 -11.86 -1.83 -2.12
C GLU A 57 -10.99 -1.34 -0.97
N VAL A 58 -10.75 -0.03 -0.90
CA VAL A 58 -9.97 0.60 0.18
C VAL A 58 -10.67 0.38 1.52
N THR A 59 -11.98 0.57 1.59
CA THR A 59 -12.75 0.32 2.82
C THR A 59 -12.68 -1.16 3.22
N ALA A 60 -12.76 -2.09 2.26
CA ALA A 60 -12.65 -3.52 2.51
C ALA A 60 -11.26 -3.91 3.02
N ASP A 61 -10.19 -3.40 2.42
CA ASP A 61 -8.80 -3.68 2.83
C ASP A 61 -8.54 -3.21 4.28
N ILE A 62 -9.06 -2.03 4.62
CA ILE A 62 -8.93 -1.49 5.97
C ILE A 62 -9.80 -2.27 6.97
N LEU A 63 -11.03 -2.62 6.60
CA LEU A 63 -11.90 -3.47 7.41
C LEU A 63 -11.38 -4.90 7.56
N GLU A 64 -10.45 -5.36 6.71
CA GLU A 64 -9.76 -6.64 6.90
C GLU A 64 -8.70 -6.56 8.02
N LYS A 65 -8.10 -5.38 8.19
CA LYS A 65 -7.15 -5.07 9.27
C LYS A 65 -7.84 -4.78 10.60
N ILE A 66 -9.10 -4.33 10.56
CA ILE A 66 -9.97 -4.22 11.73
C ILE A 66 -10.64 -5.60 11.94
N PRO A 67 -10.75 -6.14 13.17
CA PRO A 67 -11.34 -7.48 13.39
C PRO A 67 -12.87 -7.56 13.15
N ARG A 68 -13.43 -6.73 12.25
CA ARG A 68 -14.86 -6.58 11.96
C ARG A 68 -15.23 -7.23 10.63
N LYS A 69 -15.10 -8.55 10.55
CA LYS A 69 -15.44 -9.34 9.35
C LYS A 69 -16.93 -9.27 9.00
N ASP A 70 -17.80 -9.03 9.99
CA ASP A 70 -19.24 -8.87 9.80
C ASP A 70 -19.56 -7.63 8.93
N LEU A 71 -18.86 -6.53 9.17
CA LEU A 71 -18.98 -5.28 8.40
C LEU A 71 -18.44 -5.43 6.97
N LEU A 72 -17.43 -6.28 6.78
CA LEU A 72 -16.89 -6.63 5.47
C LEU A 72 -17.93 -7.37 4.60
N ARG A 73 -18.65 -8.34 5.17
CA ARG A 73 -19.75 -9.04 4.47
C ARG A 73 -20.90 -8.09 4.14
N ALA A 74 -21.27 -7.23 5.10
CA ALA A 74 -22.28 -6.19 4.88
C ALA A 74 -21.87 -5.20 3.76
N LEU A 75 -20.59 -4.81 3.71
CA LEU A 75 -20.04 -3.92 2.68
C LEU A 75 -20.03 -4.57 1.28
N ARG A 76 -19.63 -5.85 1.19
CA ARG A 76 -19.64 -6.63 -0.07
C ARG A 76 -21.06 -6.91 -0.57
N GLY A 77 -22.08 -6.67 0.25
CA GLY A 77 -23.47 -6.91 -0.12
C GLY A 77 -23.85 -8.38 -0.10
N GLU A 78 -23.12 -9.21 0.66
CA GLU A 78 -23.61 -10.53 1.03
C GLU A 78 -24.81 -10.31 1.93
N LYS A 79 -26.01 -10.45 1.35
CA LYS A 79 -27.24 -10.53 2.14
C LYS A 79 -27.04 -11.57 3.24
N GLU A 80 -27.33 -11.19 4.47
CA GLU A 80 -27.85 -12.13 5.45
C GLU A 80 -29.03 -12.87 4.81
N GLY A 81 -28.74 -14.07 4.31
CA GLY A 81 -29.72 -15.02 3.86
C GLY A 81 -30.29 -15.71 5.07
N ALA A 82 -31.37 -15.15 5.62
CA ALA A 82 -32.34 -15.96 6.33
C ALA A 82 -32.90 -17.01 5.34
N GLY A 83 -32.66 -18.29 5.66
CA GLY A 83 -33.44 -19.44 5.20
C GLY A 83 -33.10 -20.02 3.82
N SER A 84 -32.36 -21.12 3.79
CA SER A 84 -32.88 -22.43 3.34
C SER A 84 -31.76 -23.48 3.42
N LEU A 85 -31.81 -24.31 4.47
CA LEU A 85 -31.08 -25.57 4.52
C LEU A 85 -31.66 -26.47 3.41
N ARG A 86 -30.89 -26.69 2.35
CA ARG A 86 -31.11 -27.81 1.45
C ARG A 86 -29.77 -28.47 1.16
N GLU A 87 -29.37 -29.33 2.08
CA GLU A 87 -28.41 -30.38 1.81
C GLU A 87 -28.95 -31.27 0.70
N ARG A 88 -28.17 -31.43 -0.37
CA ARG A 88 -28.13 -32.71 -1.09
C ARG A 88 -26.76 -32.93 -1.70
N THR A 89 -26.03 -33.76 -0.96
CA THR A 89 -24.88 -34.59 -1.32
C THR A 89 -24.98 -35.23 -2.70
N GLY A 90 -23.81 -35.37 -3.34
CA GLY A 90 -23.55 -36.24 -4.49
C GLY A 90 -22.74 -35.52 -5.58
N GLY A 91 -21.55 -35.96 -5.99
CA GLY A 91 -20.81 -37.14 -5.60
C GLY A 91 -19.44 -37.24 -6.32
N VAL A 92 -18.69 -38.24 -5.86
CA VAL A 92 -17.76 -39.12 -6.59
C VAL A 92 -16.55 -38.49 -7.31
N THR A 93 -15.41 -38.62 -6.62
CA THR A 93 -14.16 -39.35 -6.98
C THR A 93 -13.76 -39.46 -8.45
N LEU A 94 -12.45 -39.30 -8.72
CA LEU A 94 -11.53 -40.15 -9.53
C LEU A 94 -10.30 -39.28 -9.90
N ARG A 95 -9.19 -39.29 -9.15
CA ARG A 95 -7.96 -40.14 -9.24
C ARG A 95 -7.13 -40.03 -10.54
N MET A 96 -5.86 -39.68 -10.31
CA MET A 96 -4.62 -40.23 -10.91
C MET A 96 -4.04 -39.61 -12.20
N GLY A 97 -2.70 -39.47 -12.21
CA GLY A 97 -1.84 -39.21 -13.37
C GLY A 97 -0.92 -37.99 -13.18
N GLU A 98 0.17 -38.11 -12.42
CA GLU A 98 1.55 -38.37 -12.90
C GLU A 98 2.26 -37.16 -13.56
N THR A 99 3.27 -36.67 -12.82
CA THR A 99 4.52 -35.96 -13.22
C THR A 99 5.19 -36.66 -14.42
N PRO A 100 6.12 -36.06 -15.20
CA PRO A 100 7.00 -34.95 -14.85
C PRO A 100 7.35 -33.94 -15.98
N ALA A 101 7.80 -32.73 -15.61
CA ALA A 101 8.64 -31.91 -16.48
C ALA A 101 9.54 -31.02 -15.63
N ALA A 102 10.84 -31.24 -15.76
CA ALA A 102 11.89 -30.41 -15.19
C ALA A 102 11.82 -28.97 -15.72
N PRO A 103 12.21 -27.95 -14.93
CA PRO A 103 12.83 -26.78 -15.47
C PRO A 103 14.36 -26.94 -15.39
N GLY A 104 15.03 -26.68 -16.51
CA GLY A 104 16.46 -26.39 -16.51
C GLY A 104 16.79 -25.14 -15.68
N PRO A 105 18.07 -24.71 -15.64
CA PRO A 105 18.49 -23.61 -14.79
C PRO A 105 17.87 -22.30 -15.29
N SER A 106 16.84 -21.81 -14.59
CA SER A 106 16.35 -20.44 -14.75
C SER A 106 17.44 -19.48 -14.26
N LEU A 107 18.20 -18.96 -15.22
CA LEU A 107 18.87 -17.68 -15.13
C LEU A 107 17.83 -16.60 -14.81
N GLY A 108 17.92 -16.04 -13.61
CA GLY A 108 17.07 -14.95 -13.14
C GLY A 108 16.60 -15.23 -11.72
N ALA A 109 17.47 -14.94 -10.73
CA ALA A 109 17.03 -14.86 -9.34
C ALA A 109 15.78 -13.96 -9.27
N PRO A 110 14.75 -14.32 -8.48
CA PRO A 110 13.60 -13.46 -8.28
C PRO A 110 14.12 -12.14 -7.72
N SER A 111 14.05 -11.09 -8.54
CA SER A 111 14.56 -9.77 -8.18
C SER A 111 13.76 -9.28 -6.98
N ARG A 112 14.35 -9.40 -5.79
CA ARG A 112 13.69 -9.07 -4.55
C ARG A 112 13.37 -7.58 -4.56
N GLN A 113 12.11 -7.23 -4.32
CA GLN A 113 11.73 -5.84 -4.14
C GLN A 113 12.54 -5.23 -2.99
N ALA A 114 12.91 -3.95 -3.13
CA ALA A 114 13.64 -3.25 -2.09
C ALA A 114 12.81 -3.22 -0.80
N SER A 115 13.34 -3.84 0.24
CA SER A 115 12.69 -3.95 1.54
C SER A 115 12.74 -2.62 2.30
N ASP A 116 11.82 -2.46 3.26
CA ASP A 116 11.76 -1.25 4.10
C ASP A 116 13.10 -0.97 4.79
N GLN A 117 13.84 -2.01 5.17
CA GLN A 117 15.16 -1.85 5.79
C GLN A 117 16.20 -1.27 4.82
N GLU A 118 16.20 -1.73 3.57
CA GLU A 118 17.11 -1.22 2.54
C GLU A 118 16.79 0.22 2.19
N LEU A 119 15.50 0.53 1.97
CA LEU A 119 15.05 1.90 1.72
C LEU A 119 15.37 2.83 2.90
N MET A 120 15.18 2.37 4.14
CA MET A 120 15.47 3.16 5.34
C MET A 120 16.98 3.43 5.49
N LYS A 121 17.84 2.47 5.14
CA LYS A 121 19.29 2.69 5.15
C LYS A 121 19.69 3.75 4.12
N VAL A 122 19.23 3.64 2.87
CA VAL A 122 19.48 4.68 1.85
C VAL A 122 18.92 6.04 2.28
N ALA A 123 17.71 6.06 2.84
CA ALA A 123 17.03 7.27 3.25
C ALA A 123 17.79 8.09 4.30
N LYS A 124 18.48 7.41 5.22
CA LYS A 124 19.32 8.07 6.24
C LYS A 124 20.48 8.85 5.61
N GLU A 125 21.08 8.28 4.58
CA GLU A 125 22.19 8.89 3.86
C GLU A 125 21.73 9.96 2.85
N MET A 126 20.50 9.84 2.34
CA MET A 126 19.94 10.74 1.32
C MET A 126 19.81 12.20 1.79
N GLY A 127 19.83 12.42 3.11
CA GLY A 127 19.98 13.75 3.72
C GLY A 127 18.98 14.77 3.18
N LYS A 128 19.41 16.02 2.98
CA LYS A 128 18.57 17.11 2.42
C LYS A 128 18.33 16.99 0.91
N SER A 129 19.11 16.15 0.22
CA SER A 129 19.03 15.93 -1.23
C SER A 129 17.80 15.10 -1.64
N TRP A 130 17.07 14.54 -0.67
CA TRP A 130 15.88 13.71 -0.90
C TRP A 130 14.84 14.33 -1.84
N LYS A 131 14.60 15.65 -1.77
CA LYS A 131 13.65 16.32 -2.67
C LYS A 131 14.16 16.35 -4.10
N GLN A 132 15.43 16.70 -4.27
CA GLN A 132 16.05 16.75 -5.59
C GLN A 132 16.08 15.36 -6.21
N ILE A 133 16.47 14.34 -5.42
CA ILE A 133 16.52 12.95 -5.88
C ILE A 133 15.12 12.44 -6.20
N GLY A 134 14.14 12.76 -5.35
CA GLY A 134 12.72 12.50 -5.57
C GLY A 134 12.23 13.01 -6.93
N ILE A 135 12.49 14.28 -7.25
CA ILE A 135 12.02 14.91 -8.49
C ILE A 135 12.81 14.40 -9.71
N GLN A 136 14.15 14.43 -9.64
CA GLN A 136 15.02 14.26 -10.80
C GLN A 136 15.21 12.79 -11.18
N TYR A 137 15.32 11.89 -10.21
CA TYR A 137 15.74 10.51 -10.44
C TYR A 137 14.64 9.48 -10.11
N LEU A 138 13.75 9.79 -9.17
CA LEU A 138 12.65 8.89 -8.76
C LEU A 138 11.29 9.23 -9.39
N GLY A 139 11.18 10.36 -10.11
CA GLY A 139 9.94 10.79 -10.76
C GLY A 139 8.80 11.15 -9.80
N VAL A 140 9.12 11.45 -8.54
CA VAL A 140 8.15 11.86 -7.51
C VAL A 140 7.68 13.28 -7.79
N LYS A 141 6.36 13.48 -7.83
CA LYS A 141 5.78 14.80 -8.05
C LYS A 141 6.13 15.73 -6.90
N LYS A 142 6.47 16.98 -7.21
CA LYS A 142 6.76 18.02 -6.21
C LYS A 142 5.67 18.14 -5.14
N SER A 143 4.40 18.13 -5.56
CA SER A 143 3.26 18.20 -4.64
C SER A 143 3.24 17.06 -3.61
N HIS A 144 3.70 15.87 -3.99
CA HIS A 144 3.79 14.74 -3.07
C HIS A 144 4.99 14.87 -2.12
N LEU A 145 6.11 15.44 -2.57
CA LEU A 145 7.25 15.73 -1.70
C LEU A 145 6.92 16.81 -0.67
N GLU A 146 6.18 17.85 -1.06
CA GLU A 146 5.67 18.88 -0.15
C GLU A 146 4.77 18.24 0.92
N GLN A 147 3.86 17.35 0.50
CA GLN A 147 3.02 16.58 1.42
C GLN A 147 3.86 15.72 2.40
N ILE A 148 4.85 14.98 1.90
CA ILE A 148 5.74 14.16 2.74
C ILE A 148 6.49 15.02 3.77
N GLU A 149 6.91 16.23 3.38
CA GLU A 149 7.58 17.17 4.28
C GLU A 149 6.66 17.70 5.38
N GLU A 150 5.42 18.06 5.02
CA GLU A 150 4.39 18.52 5.95
C GLU A 150 3.98 17.42 6.95
N GLU A 151 3.88 16.18 6.49
CA GLU A 151 3.53 15.02 7.32
C GLU A 151 4.66 14.60 8.27
N ASN A 152 5.92 14.96 7.95
CA ASN A 152 7.10 14.57 8.72
C ASN A 152 7.97 15.78 9.08
N PRO A 153 7.47 16.75 9.87
CA PRO A 153 8.21 17.95 10.23
C PRO A 153 9.49 17.60 11.01
N GLY A 154 10.64 18.13 10.58
CA GLY A 154 11.93 17.94 11.24
C GLY A 154 12.59 16.55 11.06
N ASN A 155 11.89 15.55 10.53
CA ASN A 155 12.42 14.19 10.36
C ASN A 155 12.85 13.93 8.91
N VAL A 156 14.04 14.43 8.55
CA VAL A 156 14.60 14.31 7.19
C VAL A 156 14.74 12.85 6.72
N PRO A 157 15.23 11.89 7.53
CA PRO A 157 15.29 10.49 7.12
C PRO A 157 13.92 9.89 6.80
N MET A 158 12.87 10.22 7.55
CA MET A 158 11.52 9.72 7.25
C MET A 158 10.96 10.30 5.95
N ARG A 159 11.28 11.56 5.62
CA ARG A 159 10.89 12.16 4.34
C ARG A 159 11.55 11.45 3.15
N ALA A 160 12.84 11.19 3.28
CA ALA A 160 13.61 10.42 2.31
C ALA A 160 13.04 9.00 2.15
N PHE A 161 12.71 8.35 3.26
CA PHE A 161 12.13 7.02 3.27
C PHE A 161 10.78 6.99 2.54
N TYR A 162 9.85 7.89 2.87
CA TYR A 162 8.55 7.93 2.19
C TYR A 162 8.65 8.27 0.70
N THR A 163 9.65 9.05 0.30
CA THR A 163 9.95 9.31 -1.12
C THR A 163 10.35 8.03 -1.85
N LEU A 164 11.19 7.20 -1.22
CA LEU A 164 11.59 5.90 -1.75
C LEU A 164 10.45 4.88 -1.73
N VAL A 165 9.57 4.94 -0.73
CA VAL A 165 8.35 4.11 -0.67
C VAL A 165 7.36 4.49 -1.78
N ASP A 166 7.17 5.78 -2.06
CA ASP A 166 6.35 6.23 -3.19
C ASP A 166 6.92 5.74 -4.53
N TRP A 167 8.23 5.84 -4.73
CA TRP A 167 8.89 5.23 -5.88
C TRP A 167 8.61 3.73 -5.99
N ARG A 168 8.80 2.97 -4.90
CA ARG A 168 8.55 1.52 -4.88
C ARG A 168 7.10 1.18 -5.22
N ASN A 169 6.15 1.92 -4.68
CA ASN A 169 4.72 1.70 -4.92
C ASN A 169 4.32 1.99 -6.38
N ARG A 170 5.02 2.91 -7.05
CA ARG A 170 4.81 3.23 -8.47
C ARG A 170 5.43 2.19 -9.40
N GLU A 171 6.68 1.81 -9.14
CA GLU A 171 7.42 0.86 -9.97
C GLU A 171 7.02 -0.61 -9.71
N LYS A 172 6.36 -0.90 -8.58
CA LYS A 172 5.84 -2.22 -8.20
C LYS A 172 6.88 -3.32 -8.34
N GLU A 173 6.71 -4.26 -9.28
CA GLU A 173 7.60 -5.40 -9.50
C GLU A 173 8.99 -4.96 -9.99
N LYS A 174 9.11 -3.76 -10.58
CA LYS A 174 10.39 -3.19 -11.03
C LYS A 174 11.17 -2.50 -9.92
N ALA A 175 10.56 -2.30 -8.75
CA ALA A 175 11.16 -1.62 -7.62
C ALA A 175 12.14 -2.52 -6.84
N THR A 176 13.16 -2.99 -7.54
CA THR A 176 14.18 -3.91 -7.03
C THR A 176 15.35 -3.15 -6.45
N ALA A 177 16.14 -3.79 -5.58
CA ALA A 177 17.37 -3.21 -5.05
C ALA A 177 18.35 -2.82 -6.17
N SER A 178 18.44 -3.63 -7.23
CA SER A 178 19.26 -3.37 -8.42
C SER A 178 18.80 -2.14 -9.19
N GLN A 179 17.48 -1.95 -9.35
CA GLN A 179 16.94 -0.77 -10.02
C GLN A 179 17.21 0.50 -9.20
N LEU A 180 17.04 0.43 -7.87
CA LEU A 180 17.36 1.54 -6.99
C LEU A 180 18.85 1.90 -7.07
N TYR A 181 19.73 0.90 -7.06
CA TYR A 181 21.17 1.10 -7.26
C TYR A 181 21.47 1.83 -8.57
N HIS A 182 20.86 1.40 -9.68
CA HIS A 182 21.08 2.02 -10.98
C HIS A 182 20.64 3.49 -11.01
N ILE A 183 19.53 3.82 -10.34
CA ILE A 183 19.03 5.20 -10.21
C ILE A 183 20.00 6.06 -9.38
N LEU A 184 20.50 5.53 -8.26
CA LEU A 184 21.39 6.26 -7.35
C LEU A 184 22.82 6.40 -7.90
N ASN A 185 23.25 5.49 -8.78
CA ASN A 185 24.55 5.54 -9.47
C ASN A 185 24.52 6.41 -10.75
N GLN A 186 23.45 7.19 -11.00
CA GLN A 186 23.41 8.14 -12.11
C GLN A 186 24.29 9.38 -11.82
N GLU A 187 24.89 9.96 -12.87
CA GLU A 187 25.66 11.19 -12.74
C GLU A 187 24.78 12.34 -12.24
N GLY A 188 25.23 13.01 -11.17
CA GLY A 188 24.53 14.14 -10.56
C GLY A 188 23.70 13.80 -9.32
N VAL A 189 23.63 12.54 -8.90
CA VAL A 189 23.08 12.17 -7.59
C VAL A 189 24.07 12.58 -6.50
N GLN A 190 23.65 13.47 -5.59
CA GLN A 190 24.45 13.91 -4.45
C GLN A 190 24.34 12.91 -3.29
N LEU A 191 24.85 11.68 -3.51
CA LEU A 191 24.86 10.60 -2.52
C LEU A 191 26.15 9.81 -2.66
N ASP A 192 26.83 9.54 -1.54
CA ASP A 192 28.05 8.74 -1.53
C ASP A 192 27.79 7.31 -1.99
N ARG A 193 28.73 6.72 -2.73
CA ARG A 193 28.59 5.34 -3.24
C ARG A 193 28.38 4.33 -2.11
N GLU A 194 29.06 4.52 -0.99
CA GLU A 194 28.94 3.64 0.19
C GLU A 194 27.52 3.61 0.77
N ALA A 195 26.73 4.66 0.56
CA ALA A 195 25.36 4.78 1.05
C ALA A 195 24.37 3.84 0.36
N TYR A 196 24.70 3.28 -0.80
CA TYR A 196 23.81 2.41 -1.57
C TYR A 196 24.52 1.17 -2.12
N ASP A 197 25.82 1.01 -1.90
CA ASP A 197 26.59 -0.17 -2.32
C ASP A 197 26.04 -1.48 -1.72
N PHE A 198 25.54 -1.42 -0.48
CA PHE A 198 24.92 -2.58 0.17
C PHE A 198 23.69 -3.13 -0.57
N LEU A 199 23.07 -2.33 -1.45
CA LEU A 199 21.97 -2.81 -2.30
C LEU A 199 22.44 -3.89 -3.27
N LEU A 200 23.72 -3.89 -3.69
CA LEU A 200 24.30 -4.94 -4.54
C LEU A 200 24.49 -6.26 -3.79
N ASN A 201 24.78 -6.19 -2.49
CA ASN A 201 24.95 -7.36 -1.63
C ASN A 201 23.62 -8.05 -1.26
N SER A 202 22.50 -7.50 -1.72
CA SER A 202 21.13 -7.97 -1.47
C SER A 202 20.45 -8.51 -2.75
N ILE A 203 21.19 -8.59 -3.87
CA ILE A 203 20.76 -9.10 -5.18
C ILE A 203 21.07 -10.60 -5.28
#